data_AF-A0A2R6NUP2-F1
#
_entry.id   AF-A0A2R6NUP2-F1
#
_cell.length_a   1.000
_cell.length_b   1.000
_cell.length_c   1.000
_cell.angle_alpha   90.00
_cell.angle_beta   90.00
_cell.angle_gamma   90.00
#
_symmetry.space_group_name_H-M   'P 1'
#
loop_
_entity.id
_entity.type
_entity.pdbx_description
1 polymer ?
#
loop_
_entity_poly.entity_id
_entity_poly.type
_entity_poly.pdbx_seq_one_letter_code
_entity_poly.pdbx_strand_id
1 'polypeptide(L)'
;MPDHMRLDNWPVPYPLSTVLTSTFTALCMVSYGQKDLEDAWKLAVEDGKAWTERMDRLGSRISAVNIIGGLLMGSTAAFITTTPPVAASLNYNERGPYICLLLSFGLTLGSLIVGSAMMYTLPMCAAKWWREVCRSQVVFGDVTDILSRGLLVSGWGSQDEFIRKGCTSLLIIPASMIFLFLWTQIRPFKSS
;
A
#
# COMPACT_ATOMS: atom_id res chain seq x y z
N MET A 1 -13.48 -1.44 18.57
CA MET A 1 -12.36 -2.05 17.84
C MET A 1 -11.75 -3.12 18.73
N PRO A 2 -11.32 -4.29 18.21
CA PRO A 2 -10.67 -5.32 19.02
C PRO A 2 -9.41 -4.78 19.71
N ASP A 3 -9.15 -5.21 20.95
CA ASP A 3 -8.04 -4.69 21.76
C ASP A 3 -6.66 -4.94 21.14
N HIS A 4 -6.50 -6.03 20.37
CA HIS A 4 -5.25 -6.35 19.69
C HIS A 4 -4.91 -5.41 18.52
N MET A 5 -5.89 -4.64 18.02
CA MET A 5 -5.66 -3.67 16.95
C MET A 5 -5.36 -2.26 17.49
N ARG A 6 -5.57 -2.00 18.79
CA ARG A 6 -5.31 -0.69 19.38
C ARG A 6 -3.80 -0.49 19.52
N LEU A 7 -3.32 0.63 18.98
CA LEU A 7 -1.91 1.04 19.02
C LEU A 7 -1.36 1.07 20.45
N ASP A 8 -2.18 1.50 21.42
CA ASP A 8 -1.81 1.62 22.83
C ASP A 8 -1.48 0.28 23.51
N ASN A 9 -1.96 -0.84 22.94
CA ASN A 9 -1.83 -2.17 23.54
C ASN A 9 -0.70 -3.01 22.92
N TRP A 10 0.11 -2.44 22.03
CA TRP A 10 1.17 -3.21 21.34
C TRP A 10 2.39 -3.44 22.26
N PRO A 11 2.77 -4.71 22.53
CA PRO A 11 3.88 -5.03 23.43
C PRO A 11 5.25 -4.89 22.73
N VAL A 12 5.51 -3.72 22.13
CA VAL A 12 6.74 -3.44 21.36
C VAL A 12 7.65 -2.48 22.15
N PRO A 13 8.94 -2.81 22.35
CA PRO A 13 9.86 -1.94 23.06
C PRO A 13 10.15 -0.64 22.29
N TYR A 14 10.44 0.43 23.03
CA TYR A 14 10.95 1.69 22.45
C TYR A 14 12.37 1.48 21.89
N PRO A 15 12.73 2.04 20.71
CA PRO A 15 12.01 3.02 19.88
C PRO A 15 11.12 2.43 18.77
N LEU A 16 11.10 1.10 18.62
CA LEU A 16 10.36 0.40 17.57
C LEU A 16 8.86 0.71 17.62
N SER A 17 8.29 0.88 18.82
CA SER A 17 6.88 1.24 19.00
C SER A 17 6.51 2.57 18.31
N THR A 18 7.38 3.58 18.36
CA THR A 18 7.13 4.87 17.71
C THR A 18 7.11 4.74 16.19
N VAL A 19 8.09 4.04 15.62
CA VAL A 19 8.15 3.80 14.16
C VAL A 19 6.92 3.04 13.71
N LEU A 20 6.58 1.94 14.40
CA LEU A 20 5.45 1.09 14.04
C LEU A 20 4.11 1.83 14.14
N THR A 21 3.95 2.67 15.18
CA THR A 21 2.78 3.53 15.36
C THR A 21 2.68 4.54 14.22
N SER A 22 3.76 5.24 13.90
CA SER A 22 3.78 6.21 12.81
C SER A 22 3.49 5.56 11.45
N THR A 23 4.08 4.39 11.16
CA THR A 23 3.82 3.65 9.93
C THR A 23 2.37 3.16 9.87
N PHE A 24 1.83 2.63 10.97
CA PHE A 24 0.45 2.18 11.01
C PHE A 24 -0.54 3.34 10.85
N THR A 25 -0.32 4.46 11.53
CA THR A 25 -1.13 5.67 11.36
C THR A 25 -1.06 6.19 9.93
N ALA A 26 0.13 6.22 9.32
CA ALA A 26 0.29 6.60 7.92
C ALA A 26 -0.48 5.65 7.01
N LEU A 27 -0.41 4.34 7.25
CA LEU A 27 -1.13 3.33 6.48
C LEU A 27 -2.65 3.49 6.63
N CYS A 28 -3.16 3.71 7.85
CA CYS A 28 -4.57 3.99 8.10
C CYS A 28 -5.03 5.27 7.40
N MET A 29 -4.19 6.31 7.42
CA MET A 29 -4.48 7.58 6.77
C MET A 29 -4.52 7.43 5.25
N VAL A 30 -3.63 6.63 4.67
CA VAL A 30 -3.63 6.33 3.23
C VAL A 30 -4.82 5.46 2.84
N SER A 31 -5.14 4.41 3.61
CA SER A 31 -6.20 3.46 3.27
C SER A 31 -7.61 3.99 3.54
N TYR A 32 -7.82 4.66 4.68
CA TYR A 32 -9.16 5.08 5.15
C TYR A 32 -9.35 6.60 5.21
N GLY A 33 -8.28 7.38 5.00
CA GLY A 33 -8.32 8.83 5.16
C GLY A 33 -8.42 9.28 6.62
N GLN A 34 -8.11 8.42 7.59
CA GLN A 34 -8.25 8.69 9.02
C GLN A 34 -7.01 8.28 9.80
N LYS A 35 -6.77 8.95 10.94
CA LYS A 35 -5.62 8.65 11.81
C LYS A 35 -5.75 7.28 12.49
N ASP A 36 -6.98 6.83 12.70
CA ASP A 36 -7.31 5.62 13.44
C ASP A 36 -8.40 4.82 12.73
N LEU A 37 -8.46 3.54 13.08
CA LEU A 37 -9.49 2.60 12.64
C LEU A 37 -10.73 2.63 13.53
N GLU A 38 -10.73 3.42 14.61
CA GLU A 38 -11.80 3.38 15.60
C GLU A 38 -13.09 3.95 15.03
N ASP A 39 -13.01 5.06 14.31
CA ASP A 39 -14.14 5.66 13.60
C ASP A 39 -14.70 4.72 12.52
N ALA A 40 -13.81 4.12 11.71
CA ALA A 40 -14.20 3.15 10.69
C ALA A 40 -14.88 1.92 11.31
N TRP A 41 -14.39 1.45 12.47
CA TRP A 41 -14.98 0.35 13.22
C TRP A 41 -16.37 0.71 13.77
N LYS A 42 -16.52 1.88 14.40
CA LYS A 42 -17.82 2.35 14.91
C LYS A 42 -18.84 2.43 13.78
N LEU A 43 -18.48 3.04 12.67
CA LEU A 43 -19.32 3.14 11.47
C LEU A 43 -19.75 1.76 10.96
N ALA A 44 -18.82 0.79 10.89
CA ALA A 44 -19.13 -0.57 10.45
C ALA A 44 -20.05 -1.36 11.41
N VAL A 45 -20.07 -1.00 12.69
CA VAL A 45 -20.91 -1.67 13.71
C VAL A 45 -22.28 -1.03 13.80
N GLU A 46 -22.35 0.30 13.79
CA GLU A 46 -23.55 1.07 14.13
C GLU A 46 -24.44 1.34 12.91
N ASP A 47 -23.85 1.65 11.75
CA ASP A 47 -24.60 2.08 10.58
C ASP A 47 -24.04 1.50 9.27
N GLY A 48 -24.65 0.38 8.83
CA GLY A 48 -24.29 -0.26 7.57
C GLY A 48 -24.55 0.61 6.33
N LYS A 49 -25.51 1.55 6.39
CA LYS A 49 -25.79 2.46 5.28
C LYS A 49 -24.70 3.51 5.18
N ALA A 50 -24.33 4.15 6.29
CA ALA A 50 -23.23 5.11 6.32
C ALA A 50 -21.88 4.45 5.97
N TRP A 51 -21.66 3.19 6.34
CA TRP A 51 -20.52 2.40 5.86
C TRP A 51 -20.50 2.31 4.34
N THR A 52 -21.64 1.94 3.73
CA THR A 52 -21.75 1.77 2.27
C THR A 52 -21.50 3.09 1.54
N GLU A 53 -22.11 4.19 2.02
CA GLU A 53 -21.90 5.53 1.46
C GLU A 53 -20.42 5.95 1.56
N ARG A 54 -19.77 5.64 2.67
CA ARG A 54 -18.35 5.91 2.85
C ARG A 54 -17.48 5.11 1.88
N MET A 55 -17.76 3.82 1.71
CA MET A 55 -17.05 2.97 0.77
C MET A 55 -17.26 3.45 -0.66
N ASP A 56 -18.48 3.85 -1.04
CA ASP A 56 -18.75 4.44 -2.36
C ASP A 56 -17.93 5.72 -2.62
N ARG A 57 -17.86 6.62 -1.63
CA ARG A 57 -17.00 7.81 -1.69
C ARG A 57 -15.52 7.45 -1.85
N LEU A 58 -15.04 6.41 -1.16
CA LEU A 58 -13.67 5.92 -1.29
C LEU A 58 -13.42 5.35 -2.70
N GLY A 59 -14.35 4.55 -3.21
CA GLY A 59 -14.33 4.01 -4.57
C GLY A 59 -14.27 5.11 -5.64
N SER A 60 -15.07 6.17 -5.47
CA SER A 60 -15.06 7.34 -6.36
C SER A 60 -13.69 8.03 -6.38
N ARG A 61 -13.04 8.20 -5.22
CA ARG A 61 -11.69 8.78 -5.12
C ARG A 61 -10.64 7.89 -5.78
N ILE A 62 -10.67 6.58 -5.52
CA ILE A 62 -9.73 5.62 -6.14
C ILE A 62 -9.90 5.64 -7.66
N SER A 63 -11.14 5.67 -8.15
CA SER A 63 -11.45 5.77 -9.59
C SER A 63 -10.85 7.04 -10.19
N ALA A 64 -11.05 8.20 -9.55
CA ALA A 64 -10.46 9.47 -10.01
C ALA A 64 -8.93 9.42 -10.05
N VAL A 65 -8.28 8.87 -9.02
CA VAL A 65 -6.82 8.70 -8.98
C VAL A 65 -6.34 7.76 -10.08
N ASN A 66 -7.05 6.67 -10.36
CA ASN A 66 -6.73 5.75 -11.44
C ASN A 66 -6.85 6.38 -12.82
N ILE A 67 -7.87 7.22 -13.04
CA ILE A 67 -8.03 7.97 -14.29
C ILE A 67 -6.84 8.92 -14.48
N ILE A 68 -6.50 9.70 -13.44
CA ILE A 68 -5.34 10.60 -13.47
C ILE A 68 -4.05 9.82 -13.71
N GLY A 69 -3.85 8.70 -13.01
CA GLY A 69 -2.71 7.81 -13.19
C GLY A 69 -2.60 7.27 -14.62
N GLY A 70 -3.72 6.84 -15.22
CA GLY A 70 -3.75 6.39 -16.60
C GLY A 70 -3.35 7.49 -17.61
N LEU A 71 -3.83 8.72 -17.38
CA LEU A 71 -3.44 9.87 -18.21
C LEU A 71 -1.95 10.21 -18.08
N LEU A 72 -1.41 10.21 -16.85
CA LEU A 72 0.01 10.43 -16.58
C LEU A 72 0.89 9.31 -17.17
N MET A 73 0.42 8.07 -17.12
CA MET A 73 1.11 6.94 -17.73
C MET A 73 1.18 7.10 -19.26
N GLY A 74 0.08 7.51 -19.89
CA GLY A 74 0.02 7.79 -21.33
C GLY A 74 0.97 8.90 -21.76
N SER A 75 1.01 10.02 -21.02
CA SER A 75 1.92 11.12 -21.33
C SER A 75 3.39 10.74 -21.12
N THR A 76 3.69 10.00 -20.04
CA THR A 76 5.05 9.48 -19.78
C THR A 76 5.50 8.53 -20.88
N ALA A 77 4.62 7.63 -21.34
CA ALA A 77 4.90 6.74 -22.46
C ALA A 77 5.18 7.50 -23.78
N ALA A 78 4.46 8.61 -24.02
CA ALA A 78 4.72 9.48 -25.16
C ALA A 78 6.10 10.13 -25.06
N PHE A 79 6.51 10.62 -23.88
CA PHE A 79 7.85 11.18 -23.69
C PHE A 79 8.95 10.12 -23.87
N ILE A 80 8.73 8.89 -23.41
CA ILE A 80 9.71 7.80 -23.55
C ILE A 80 9.90 7.37 -25.03
N THR A 81 8.86 7.48 -25.86
CA THR A 81 8.88 6.96 -27.24
C THR A 81 9.15 8.03 -28.32
N THR A 82 9.13 9.31 -27.96
CA THR A 82 9.33 10.41 -28.92
C THR A 82 10.71 11.03 -28.79
N THR A 83 11.25 11.61 -29.86
CA THR A 83 12.48 12.41 -29.77
C THR A 83 12.17 13.82 -29.26
N PRO A 84 13.00 14.40 -28.37
CA PRO A 84 12.79 15.76 -27.88
C PRO A 84 12.84 16.76 -29.03
N PRO A 85 11.85 17.68 -29.14
CA PRO A 85 11.83 18.67 -30.21
C PRO A 85 12.98 19.67 -30.10
N VAL A 86 13.52 19.89 -28.89
CA VAL A 86 14.66 20.79 -28.62
C VAL A 86 15.61 20.12 -27.63
N ALA A 87 16.72 19.56 -28.13
CA ALA A 87 17.72 18.90 -27.29
C ALA A 87 18.38 19.84 -26.27
N ALA A 88 18.37 21.16 -26.52
CA ALA A 88 19.02 22.16 -25.69
C ALA A 88 18.26 22.49 -24.38
N SER A 89 16.96 22.21 -24.26
CA SER A 89 16.17 22.56 -23.07
C SER A 89 16.03 21.40 -22.09
N LEU A 90 15.70 20.20 -22.57
CA LEU A 90 15.55 18.99 -21.76
C LEU A 90 15.78 17.75 -22.62
N ASN A 91 17.02 17.23 -22.63
CA ASN A 91 17.32 15.97 -23.31
C ASN A 91 16.86 14.78 -22.45
N TYR A 92 15.59 14.41 -22.55
CA TYR A 92 15.04 13.25 -21.83
C TYR A 92 15.46 11.90 -22.41
N ASN A 93 16.26 11.89 -23.50
CA ASN A 93 16.96 10.69 -23.97
C ASN A 93 18.28 10.43 -23.22
N GLU A 94 18.74 11.36 -22.37
CA GLU A 94 19.85 11.07 -21.48
C GLU A 94 19.50 9.95 -20.51
N ARG A 95 20.51 9.14 -20.16
CA ARG A 95 20.31 7.94 -19.33
C ARG A 95 19.61 8.23 -18.00
N GLY A 96 19.96 9.34 -17.34
CA GLY A 96 19.39 9.73 -16.05
C GLY A 96 17.89 10.02 -16.12
N PRO A 97 17.45 11.04 -16.88
CA PRO A 97 16.03 11.32 -17.10
C PRO A 97 15.24 10.11 -17.60
N TYR A 98 15.81 9.32 -18.51
CA TYR A 98 15.16 8.12 -19.03
C TYR A 98 14.85 7.09 -17.94
N ILE A 99 15.80 6.81 -17.04
CA ILE A 99 15.57 5.91 -15.90
C ILE A 99 14.48 6.49 -14.96
N CYS A 100 14.49 7.79 -14.70
CA CYS A 100 13.48 8.44 -13.87
C CYS A 100 12.07 8.32 -14.48
N LEU A 101 11.95 8.52 -15.80
CA LEU A 101 10.70 8.34 -16.54
C LEU A 101 10.23 6.88 -16.50
N LEU A 102 11.14 5.92 -16.70
CA LEU A 102 10.83 4.50 -16.63
C LEU A 102 10.34 4.07 -15.24
N LEU A 103 11.00 4.57 -14.18
CA LEU A 103 10.58 4.34 -12.79
C LEU A 103 9.21 4.96 -12.51
N SER A 104 8.99 6.20 -12.95
CA SER A 104 7.69 6.87 -12.80
C SER A 104 6.58 6.14 -13.55
N PHE A 105 6.87 5.65 -14.75
CA PHE A 105 5.97 4.81 -15.54
C PHE A 105 5.63 3.50 -14.81
N GLY A 106 6.65 2.80 -14.30
CA GLY A 106 6.47 1.55 -13.55
C GLY A 106 5.66 1.74 -12.27
N LEU A 107 5.94 2.80 -11.50
CA LEU A 107 5.18 3.14 -10.30
C LEU A 107 3.72 3.48 -10.62
N THR A 108 3.49 4.26 -11.68
CA THR A 108 2.14 4.63 -12.11
C THR A 108 1.35 3.40 -12.56
N LEU A 109 1.97 2.53 -13.37
CA LEU A 109 1.39 1.27 -13.81
C LEU A 109 1.05 0.36 -12.62
N GLY A 110 1.96 0.23 -11.66
CA GLY A 110 1.74 -0.53 -10.43
C GLY A 110 0.56 0.02 -9.62
N SER A 111 0.49 1.35 -9.45
CA SER A 111 -0.62 1.99 -8.75
C SER A 111 -1.97 1.76 -9.45
N LEU A 112 -1.98 1.74 -10.79
CA LEU A 112 -3.19 1.51 -11.58
C LEU A 112 -3.70 0.07 -11.45
N ILE A 113 -2.78 -0.92 -11.44
CA ILE A 113 -3.12 -2.32 -11.21
C ILE A 113 -3.71 -2.50 -9.80
N VAL A 114 -3.03 -1.99 -8.78
CA VAL A 114 -3.48 -2.08 -7.38
C VAL A 114 -4.81 -1.36 -7.20
N GLY A 115 -4.96 -0.13 -7.70
CA GLY A 115 -6.19 0.63 -7.63
C GLY A 115 -7.35 -0.07 -8.32
N SER A 116 -7.11 -0.74 -9.46
CA SER A 116 -8.13 -1.53 -10.17
C SER A 116 -8.57 -2.74 -9.37
N ALA A 117 -7.63 -3.48 -8.77
CA ALA A 117 -7.95 -4.58 -7.87
C ALA A 117 -8.71 -4.10 -6.62
N MET A 118 -8.36 -2.94 -6.08
CA MET A 118 -9.09 -2.31 -4.97
C MET A 118 -10.52 -1.97 -5.39
N MET A 119 -10.75 -1.33 -6.55
CA MET A 119 -12.11 -1.04 -7.03
C MET A 119 -12.97 -2.30 -7.22
N TYR A 120 -12.35 -3.43 -7.59
CA TYR A 120 -13.05 -4.71 -7.70
C TYR A 120 -13.43 -5.31 -6.34
N THR A 121 -12.56 -5.19 -5.35
CA THR A 121 -12.75 -5.78 -4.01
C THR A 121 -13.59 -4.91 -3.07
N LEU A 122 -13.56 -3.60 -3.24
CA LEU A 122 -14.27 -2.63 -2.41
C LEU A 122 -15.80 -2.87 -2.32
N PRO A 123 -16.54 -3.17 -3.41
CA PRO A 123 -17.96 -3.53 -3.31
C PRO A 123 -18.22 -4.86 -2.58
N MET A 124 -17.22 -5.75 -2.51
CA MET A 124 -17.33 -7.00 -1.73
C MET A 124 -17.11 -6.78 -0.23
N CYS A 125 -16.58 -5.63 0.17
CA CYS A 125 -16.29 -5.28 1.56
C CYS A 125 -17.56 -4.85 2.32
N ALA A 126 -18.50 -5.77 2.49
CA ALA A 126 -19.64 -5.57 3.36
C ALA A 126 -19.18 -5.32 4.82
N ALA A 127 -19.89 -4.49 5.56
CA ALA A 127 -19.55 -4.15 6.95
C ALA A 127 -19.41 -5.41 7.85
N LYS A 128 -20.17 -6.48 7.57
CA LYS A 128 -20.03 -7.76 8.25
C LYS A 128 -18.68 -8.42 7.96
N TRP A 129 -18.33 -8.56 6.69
CA TRP A 129 -17.04 -9.14 6.27
C TRP A 129 -15.86 -8.35 6.83
N TRP A 130 -15.93 -7.01 6.75
CA TRP A 130 -14.91 -6.12 7.32
C TRP A 130 -14.69 -6.36 8.82
N ARG A 131 -15.77 -6.50 9.59
CA ARG A 131 -15.70 -6.79 11.03
C ARG A 131 -15.13 -8.17 11.33
N GLU A 132 -15.46 -9.17 10.52
CA GLU A 132 -14.92 -10.53 10.64
C GLU A 132 -13.42 -10.56 10.35
N VAL A 133 -12.97 -9.90 9.28
CA VAL A 133 -11.55 -9.75 8.94
C VAL A 133 -10.78 -9.03 10.05
N CYS A 134 -11.31 -7.92 10.56
CA CYS A 134 -10.67 -7.19 11.66
C CYS A 134 -10.62 -7.99 12.97
N ARG A 135 -11.57 -8.92 13.19
CA ARG A 135 -11.50 -9.84 14.33
C ARG A 135 -10.47 -10.94 14.12
N SER A 136 -10.27 -11.40 12.88
CA SER A 136 -9.27 -12.41 12.55
C SER A 136 -7.85 -11.82 12.53
N GLN A 137 -6.96 -12.31 13.38
CA GLN A 137 -5.56 -11.86 13.40
C GLN A 137 -4.73 -12.35 12.19
N VAL A 138 -5.25 -13.32 11.44
CA VAL A 138 -4.49 -14.08 10.42
C VAL A 138 -4.46 -13.39 9.06
N VAL A 139 -5.50 -12.63 8.70
CA VAL A 139 -5.73 -12.22 7.29
C VAL A 139 -4.82 -11.08 6.83
N PHE A 140 -4.25 -10.28 7.74
CA PHE A 140 -3.39 -9.15 7.35
C PHE A 140 -1.96 -9.57 6.96
N GLY A 141 -1.49 -10.76 7.35
CA GLY A 141 -0.14 -11.22 7.02
C GLY A 141 0.00 -11.73 5.59
N ASP A 142 -0.92 -12.60 5.16
CA ASP A 142 -0.75 -13.39 3.94
C ASP A 142 -0.83 -12.58 2.64
N VAL A 143 -1.68 -11.55 2.60
CA VAL A 143 -1.87 -10.74 1.37
C VAL A 143 -0.65 -9.87 1.09
N THR A 144 -0.03 -9.30 2.12
CA THR A 144 1.20 -8.51 2.00
C THR A 144 2.40 -9.40 1.64
N ASP A 145 2.39 -10.65 2.11
CA ASP A 145 3.39 -11.67 1.78
C ASP A 145 3.40 -12.06 0.29
N ILE A 146 2.21 -12.27 -0.29
CA ILE A 146 2.10 -12.65 -1.71
C ILE A 146 2.58 -11.51 -2.61
N LEU A 147 2.20 -10.27 -2.31
CA LEU A 147 2.58 -9.11 -3.11
C LEU A 147 4.09 -8.83 -3.03
N SER A 148 4.67 -8.95 -1.83
CA SER A 148 6.11 -8.75 -1.63
C SER A 148 6.94 -9.83 -2.33
N ARG A 149 6.51 -11.10 -2.31
CA ARG A 149 7.19 -12.19 -3.03
C ARG A 149 7.15 -12.01 -4.55
N GLY A 150 6.03 -11.57 -5.12
CA GLY A 150 5.91 -11.29 -6.56
C GLY A 150 6.87 -10.18 -7.03
N LEU A 151 6.99 -9.10 -6.26
CA LEU A 151 7.96 -8.03 -6.51
C LEU A 151 9.41 -8.50 -6.38
N LEU A 152 9.69 -9.42 -5.44
CA LEU A 152 11.04 -9.98 -5.21
C LEU A 152 11.48 -10.84 -6.40
N VAL A 153 10.61 -11.72 -6.89
CA VAL A 153 10.90 -12.58 -8.04
C VAL A 153 11.12 -11.74 -9.31
N SER A 154 10.28 -10.72 -9.52
CA SER A 154 10.43 -9.81 -10.66
C SER A 154 11.73 -9.00 -10.59
N GLY A 155 12.08 -8.47 -9.42
CA GLY A 155 13.31 -7.71 -9.21
C GLY A 155 14.58 -8.55 -9.32
N TRP A 156 14.54 -9.81 -8.89
CA TRP A 156 15.69 -10.73 -8.92
C TRP A 156 16.06 -11.15 -10.36
N GLY A 157 15.08 -11.23 -11.25
CA GLY A 157 15.29 -11.56 -12.66
C GLY A 157 15.86 -10.41 -13.51
N SER A 158 15.95 -9.20 -12.96
CA SER A 158 16.48 -8.05 -13.69
C SER A 158 18.00 -8.12 -13.82
N GLN A 159 18.53 -7.93 -15.03
CA GLN A 159 19.98 -7.81 -15.28
C GLN A 159 20.55 -6.46 -14.84
N ASP A 160 19.70 -5.46 -14.59
CA ASP A 160 20.15 -4.14 -14.15
C ASP A 160 20.42 -4.13 -12.64
N GLU A 161 21.66 -3.84 -12.28
CA GLU A 161 22.12 -3.83 -10.89
C GLU A 161 21.39 -2.77 -10.04
N PHE A 162 20.95 -1.67 -10.66
CA PHE A 162 20.19 -0.62 -9.99
C PHE A 162 18.77 -1.09 -9.65
N ILE A 163 18.08 -1.73 -10.60
CA ILE A 163 16.73 -2.28 -10.38
C ILE A 163 16.79 -3.38 -9.31
N ARG A 164 17.80 -4.25 -9.38
CA ARG A 164 18.00 -5.30 -8.38
C ARG A 164 18.22 -4.73 -6.98
N LYS A 165 19.09 -3.72 -6.82
CA LYS A 165 19.33 -3.05 -5.53
C LYS A 165 18.09 -2.27 -5.05
N GLY A 166 17.38 -1.60 -5.96
CA GLY A 166 16.17 -0.85 -5.68
C GLY A 166 15.02 -1.73 -5.19
N CYS A 167 14.71 -2.80 -5.92
CA CYS A 167 13.69 -3.78 -5.51
C CYS A 167 14.04 -4.45 -4.19
N THR A 168 15.31 -4.80 -3.97
CA THR A 168 15.76 -5.36 -2.69
C THR A 168 15.51 -4.37 -1.55
N SER A 169 15.85 -3.08 -1.74
CA SER A 169 15.64 -2.03 -0.73
C SER A 169 14.16 -1.77 -0.45
N LEU A 170 13.33 -1.78 -1.50
CA LEU A 170 11.88 -1.56 -1.40
C LEU A 170 11.17 -2.73 -0.67
N LEU A 171 11.78 -3.93 -0.68
CA LEU A 171 11.27 -5.12 -0.01
C LEU A 171 11.75 -5.29 1.43
N ILE A 172 12.88 -4.69 1.80
CA ILE A 172 13.34 -4.66 3.19
C ILE A 172 12.28 -4.02 4.10
N ILE A 173 11.59 -2.98 3.61
CA ILE A 173 10.58 -2.26 4.39
C ILE A 173 9.40 -3.18 4.79
N PRO A 174 8.65 -3.80 3.85
CA PRO A 174 7.57 -4.73 4.22
C PRO A 174 8.06 -6.04 4.86
N ALA A 175 9.22 -6.57 4.45
CA ALA A 175 9.80 -7.78 5.07
C ALA A 175 10.16 -7.57 6.55
N SER A 176 10.64 -6.38 6.91
CA SER A 176 10.91 -6.02 8.31
C SER A 176 9.64 -5.96 9.15
N MET A 177 8.49 -5.58 8.55
CA MET A 177 7.20 -5.56 9.25
C MET A 177 6.68 -6.97 9.56
N ILE A 178 6.93 -7.96 8.69
CA ILE A 178 6.54 -9.36 8.92
C ILE A 178 7.30 -9.96 10.11
N PHE A 179 8.61 -9.71 10.19
CA PHE A 179 9.42 -10.14 11.33
C PHE A 179 8.95 -9.51 12.65
N LEU A 180 8.60 -8.22 12.62
CA LEU A 180 8.04 -7.54 13.78
C LEU A 180 6.66 -8.09 14.16
N PHE A 181 5.81 -8.39 13.17
CA PHE A 181 4.50 -8.99 13.41
C PHE A 181 4.63 -10.37 14.04
N LEU A 182 5.43 -11.27 13.48
CA LEU A 182 5.70 -12.59 14.04
C LEU A 182 6.28 -12.50 15.46
N TRP A 183 7.18 -11.55 15.71
CA TRP A 183 7.72 -11.30 17.05
C TRP A 183 6.65 -10.89 18.06
N THR A 184 5.70 -10.03 17.66
CA THR A 184 4.58 -9.63 18.53
C THR A 184 3.60 -10.77 18.81
N GLN A 185 3.46 -11.74 17.91
CA GLN A 185 2.57 -12.89 18.07
C GLN A 185 3.19 -14.04 18.91
N ILE A 186 4.53 -14.14 18.97
CA ILE A 186 5.22 -15.25 19.65
C ILE A 186 5.23 -15.12 21.18
N ARG A 187 4.83 -14.00 21.78
CA ARG A 187 4.72 -13.90 23.24
C ARG A 187 3.33 -14.34 23.71
N PRO A 188 3.15 -15.57 24.24
CA PRO A 188 1.90 -15.95 24.87
C PRO A 188 1.62 -14.99 26.04
N PHE A 189 0.41 -14.44 26.07
CA PHE A 189 -0.13 -13.73 27.22
C PHE A 189 0.03 -14.62 28.46
N LYS A 190 0.97 -14.29 29.35
CA LYS A 190 0.90 -14.78 30.73
C LYS A 190 -0.26 -14.05 31.38
N SER A 191 -1.41 -14.72 31.50
CA SER A 191 -2.50 -14.25 32.35
C SER A 191 -2.01 -14.30 33.79
N SER A 192 -1.72 -13.12 34.35
CA SER A 192 -1.65 -12.93 35.80
C SER A 192 -2.99 -12.45 36.32
#